data_AF-A0A365P014-F1
#
_entry.id   AF-A0A365P014-F1
#
_cell.length_a   1.000
_cell.length_b   1.000
_cell.length_c   1.000
_cell.angle_alpha   90.00
_cell.angle_beta   90.00
_cell.angle_gamma   90.00
#
_symmetry.space_group_name_H-M   'P 1'
#
loop_
_entity.id
_entity.type
_entity.pdbx_description
1 polymer ?
#
loop_
_entity_poly.entity_id
_entity_poly.type
_entity_poly.pdbx_seq_one_letter_code
_entity_poly.pdbx_strand_id
1 'polypeptide(L)' 'MKNQYKLPLILFLIGIILTIVGSLFKLMHWPGATIILTVGMLTEVAAIITLIVLLIKHK' A
#
# COMPACT_ATOMS: atom_id res chain seq x y z
N MET A 1 1.07 19.96 6.59
CA MET A 1 1.41 18.58 7.00
C MET A 1 2.93 18.48 7.10
N LYS A 2 3.50 18.15 8.29
CA LYS A 2 4.94 17.88 8.41
C LYS A 2 5.33 16.89 7.29
N ASN A 3 6.42 17.16 6.55
CA ASN A 3 6.81 16.35 5.37
C ASN A 3 6.90 14.84 5.67
N GLN A 4 7.09 14.47 6.93
CA GLN A 4 7.22 13.10 7.39
C GLN A 4 5.95 12.25 7.19
N TYR A 5 4.75 12.84 7.18
CA TYR A 5 3.50 12.10 6.94
C TYR A 5 3.16 11.91 5.46
N LYS A 6 3.82 12.67 4.55
CA LYS A 6 3.57 12.56 3.11
C LYS A 6 4.09 11.23 2.56
N LEU A 7 5.23 10.78 3.06
CA LEU A 7 5.88 9.54 2.62
C LEU A 7 4.98 8.30 2.82
N PRO A 8 4.46 7.98 4.03
CA PRO A 8 3.58 6.84 4.21
C PRO A 8 2.27 6.97 3.44
N LEU A 9 1.76 8.19 3.25
CA LEU A 9 0.55 8.43 2.45
C LEU A 9 0.78 8.08 0.96
N ILE A 10 1.92 8.47 0.40
CA ILE A 10 2.30 8.14 -0.98
C ILE A 10 2.48 6.62 -1.14
N LEU A 11 3.15 5.96 -0.19
CA LEU A 11 3.30 4.50 -0.19
C LEU A 11 1.94 3.79 -0.12
N PHE A 12 1.01 4.32 0.67
CA PHE A 12 -0.35 3.78 0.77
C PHE A 12 -1.11 3.90 -0.56
N LEU A 13 -1.02 5.05 -1.24
CA LEU A 13 -1.60 5.26 -2.57
C LEU A 13 -1.02 4.30 -3.61
N ILE A 14 0.29 4.05 -3.58
CA ILE A 14 0.95 3.06 -4.44
C ILE A 14 0.43 1.65 -4.15
N GLY A 15 0.27 1.30 -2.88
CA GLY A 15 -0.33 0.04 -2.45
C GLY A 15 -1.73 -0.15 -3.04
N ILE A 16 -2.60 0.86 -2.95
CA ILE A 16 -3.95 0.84 -3.53
C ILE A 16 -3.91 0.57 -5.03
N ILE A 17 -3.03 1.26 -5.77
CA ILE A 17 -2.90 1.07 -7.22
C ILE A 17 -2.50 -0.38 -7.53
N LEU A 18 -1.52 -0.94 -6.81
CA LEU A 18 -1.09 -2.33 -6.98
C LEU A 18 -2.23 -3.31 -6.64
N THR A 19 -3.01 -3.04 -5.60
CA THR A 19 -4.17 -3.86 -5.22
C THR A 19 -5.26 -3.82 -6.29
N ILE A 20 -5.54 -2.66 -6.88
CA ILE A 20 -6.51 -2.51 -7.98
C ILE A 20 -6.01 -3.27 -9.23
N VAL A 21 -4.75 -3.10 -9.60
CA VAL A 21 -4.15 -3.78 -10.76
C VAL A 21 -4.12 -5.29 -10.53
N GLY A 22 -3.73 -5.76 -9.35
CA GLY A 22 -3.74 -7.17 -8.99
C GLY A 22 -5.15 -7.76 -8.99
N SER A 23 -6.15 -6.99 -8.56
CA SER A 23 -7.57 -7.40 -8.59
C SER A 23 -8.05 -7.55 -10.02
N LEU A 24 -7.70 -6.61 -10.89
CA LEU A 24 -8.00 -6.68 -12.32
C LEU A 24 -7.34 -7.91 -12.97
N PHE A 25 -6.06 -8.17 -12.68
CA PHE A 25 -5.36 -9.37 -13.16
C PHE A 25 -6.05 -10.65 -12.68
N LYS A 26 -6.59 -10.65 -11.45
CA LYS A 26 -7.32 -11.79 -10.90
C LYS A 26 -8.65 -12.01 -11.61
N LEU A 27 -9.36 -10.94 -11.96
CA LEU A 27 -10.59 -11.02 -12.77
C LEU A 27 -10.29 -11.56 -14.19
N MET A 28 -9.20 -11.10 -14.79
CA MET A 28 -8.75 -11.54 -16.11
C MET A 28 -8.09 -12.93 -16.12
N HIS A 29 -7.97 -13.59 -14.96
CA HIS A 29 -7.30 -14.89 -14.77
C HIS A 29 -5.83 -14.88 -15.24
N TRP A 30 -5.21 -13.70 -15.29
CA TRP A 30 -3.84 -13.55 -15.75
C TRP A 30 -2.85 -14.14 -14.75
N PRO A 31 -1.76 -14.76 -15.22
CA PRO A 31 -0.73 -15.31 -14.36
C PRO A 31 -0.09 -14.20 -13.51
N GLY A 32 0.19 -14.50 -12.24
CA GLY A 32 0.81 -13.54 -11.32
C GLY A 32 -0.15 -12.61 -10.59
N ALA A 33 -1.47 -12.69 -10.83
CA ALA A 33 -2.48 -11.89 -10.13
C ALA A 33 -2.36 -11.93 -8.60
N THR A 34 -2.20 -13.13 -8.03
CA THR A 34 -2.04 -13.33 -6.59
C THR A 34 -0.77 -12.66 -6.06
N ILE A 35 0.32 -12.68 -6.82
CA ILE A 35 1.60 -12.06 -6.42
C ILE A 35 1.45 -10.54 -6.34
N ILE A 36 0.85 -9.93 -7.37
CA ILE A 36 0.62 -8.48 -7.43
C ILE A 36 -0.30 -8.05 -6.27
N LEU A 37 -1.36 -8.81 -6.00
CA LEU A 37 -2.26 -8.56 -4.87
C LEU A 37 -1.55 -8.64 -3.53
N THR A 38 -0.76 -9.68 -3.30
CA THR A 38 -0.01 -9.85 -2.04
C THR A 38 0.99 -8.71 -1.84
N VAL A 39 1.70 -8.29 -2.90
CA VAL A 39 2.64 -7.16 -2.81
C VAL A 39 1.90 -5.85 -2.54
N GLY A 40 0.76 -5.59 -3.20
CA GLY A 40 -0.07 -4.42 -2.96
C GLY A 40 -0.55 -4.34 -1.51
N MET A 41 -1.15 -5.42 -1.00
CA MET A 41 -1.62 -5.50 0.38
C MET A 41 -0.49 -5.36 1.41
N LEU A 42 0.67 -5.98 1.18
CA LEU A 42 1.82 -5.83 2.07
C LEU A 42 2.33 -4.38 2.10
N THR A 43 2.32 -3.70 0.95
CA THR A 43 2.70 -2.29 0.85
C THR A 43 1.75 -1.39 1.63
N GLU A 44 0.43 -1.65 1.54
CA GLU A 44 -0.59 -0.92 2.30
C GLU A 44 -0.40 -1.10 3.82
N VAL A 45 -0.18 -2.35 4.27
CA VAL A 45 0.06 -2.65 5.69
C VAL A 45 1.32 -1.94 6.19
N ALA A 46 2.42 -2.00 5.45
CA ALA A 46 3.67 -1.34 5.81
C ALA A 46 3.50 0.20 5.89
N ALA A 47 2.76 0.78 4.95
CA ALA A 47 2.47 2.20 4.92
C ALA A 47 1.64 2.65 6.13
N ILE A 48 0.60 1.88 6.50
CA ILE A 48 -0.23 2.15 7.68
C ILE A 48 0.58 2.04 8.96
N ILE A 49 1.39 0.98 9.11
CA ILE A 49 2.25 0.81 10.29
C ILE A 49 3.20 1.99 10.43
N THR A 50 3.84 2.40 9.34
CA THR A 50 4.76 3.55 9.33
C THR A 50 4.04 4.85 9.72
N LEU A 51 2.82 5.05 9.22
CA LEU A 51 1.99 6.20 9.58
C LEU A 51 1.65 6.20 11.07
N ILE A 52 1.23 5.06 11.63
CA ILE A 52 0.90 4.91 13.05
C ILE A 52 2.12 5.22 13.92
N VAL A 53 3.29 4.67 13.59
CA VAL A 53 4.53 4.94 14.33
C VAL A 53 4.89 6.43 14.30
N LEU A 54 4.75 7.08 13.15
CA LEU A 54 4.99 8.52 13.02
C LEU A 54 3.99 9.35 13.84
N LEU A 55 2.73 8.96 13.87
CA LEU A 55 1.69 9.62 14.67
C LEU A 55 1.96 9.47 16.17
N ILE A 56 2.39 8.31 16.64
CA ILE A 56 2.76 8.09 18.05
C ILE A 56 3.99 8.91 18.43
N LYS A 57 5.01 8.95 17.56
CA LYS A 57 6.27 9.65 17.84
C LYS A 57 6.16 11.18 17.81
N HIS A 58 5.20 11.72 17.08
CA HIS A 58 4.94 13.17 16.96
C HIS A 58 3.63 13.60 17.64
N LYS A 59 3.11 12.79 18.56
CA LYS A 59 2.06 13.18 19.50
C LYS A 59 2.60 14.16 20.53
#